data_AF-T2HPJ4-F1
#
_entry.id   AF-T2HPJ4-F1
#
_cell.length_a   1.000
_cell.length_b   1.000
_cell.length_c   1.000
_cell.angle_alpha   90.00
_cell.angle_beta   90.00
_cell.angle_gamma   90.00
#
_symmetry.space_group_name_H-M   'P 1'
#
loop_
_entity.id
_entity.type
_entity.pdbx_description
1 polymer ?
#
loop_
_entity_poly.entity_id
_entity_poly.type
_entity_poly.pdbx_seq_one_letter_code
_entity_poly.pdbx_strand_id
1 'polypeptide(L)'
;MIRFGNPSSSVKRRQRCRSWYWGGLLLLWAVAETRADIHYATVYWLEAEKSFQIKAVLDKNGDAYGYYNDTIQSTGWGILEIKAGYGNQPISNEILMYAAGFLEGYLTASHMSDHFANLFPLMIKNVIIEQKVKDFIQKQDEWTRQQIKNNKDDPFWRNAGYVIVQLDGLYMGNVEWAKQQKRTVRSNMLSLTFRKGNRV
;
A
#
# COMPACT_ATOMS: atom_id res chain seq x y z
N MET A 1 76.45 27.62 -58.88
CA MET A 1 77.18 26.34 -58.71
C MET A 1 76.22 25.37 -58.04
N ILE A 2 75.87 24.31 -58.78
CA ILE A 2 75.14 23.08 -58.40
C ILE A 2 73.63 23.19 -58.05
N ARG A 3 72.87 22.39 -58.82
CA ARG A 3 71.41 22.12 -58.90
C ARG A 3 70.90 21.44 -57.61
N PHE A 4 69.61 21.23 -57.32
CA PHE A 4 68.51 20.51 -57.99
C PHE A 4 67.23 20.85 -57.17
N GLY A 5 65.96 20.76 -57.57
CA GLY A 5 65.21 20.16 -58.66
C GLY A 5 63.74 20.20 -58.20
N ASN A 6 62.80 20.46 -59.10
CA ASN A 6 61.36 20.32 -58.83
C ASN A 6 60.99 18.82 -58.88
N PRO A 7 59.91 18.35 -58.21
CA PRO A 7 58.64 18.33 -58.91
C PRO A 7 57.37 18.51 -58.06
N SER A 8 56.37 19.11 -58.70
CA SER A 8 54.94 18.89 -58.48
C SER A 8 54.55 17.51 -59.02
N SER A 9 53.82 16.70 -58.24
CA SER A 9 52.64 15.94 -58.73
C SER A 9 52.01 15.07 -57.63
N SER A 10 50.74 15.39 -57.33
CA SER A 10 49.60 14.51 -57.00
C SER A 10 49.83 13.15 -56.31
N VAL A 11 49.43 13.05 -55.04
CA VAL A 11 49.02 11.77 -54.44
C VAL A 11 47.64 11.92 -53.80
N LYS A 12 46.75 11.03 -54.25
CA LYS A 12 45.31 10.96 -53.98
C LYS A 12 45.01 10.71 -52.49
N ARG A 13 44.04 11.45 -51.95
CA ARG A 13 43.34 11.13 -50.69
C ARG A 13 42.89 9.67 -50.69
N ARG A 14 43.33 8.88 -49.70
CA ARG A 14 42.68 7.65 -49.28
C ARG A 14 42.16 7.83 -47.86
N GLN A 15 40.84 7.95 -47.79
CA GLN A 15 40.03 7.87 -46.58
C GLN A 15 39.85 6.40 -46.17
N ARG A 16 39.60 6.21 -44.87
CA ARG A 16 39.03 5.03 -44.21
C ARG A 16 39.94 3.81 -44.01
N CYS A 17 40.28 3.55 -42.75
CA CYS A 17 39.58 2.56 -41.91
C CYS A 17 40.40 2.39 -40.61
N ARG A 18 39.96 2.97 -39.50
CA ARG A 18 40.40 2.52 -38.18
C ARG A 18 39.28 1.69 -37.57
N SER A 19 39.47 0.38 -37.65
CA SER A 19 38.69 -0.63 -36.95
C SER A 19 38.69 -0.29 -35.45
N TRP A 20 37.51 0.01 -34.90
CA TRP A 20 37.29 0.07 -33.46
C TRP A 20 36.62 -1.25 -33.08
N TYR A 21 37.37 -2.07 -32.34
CA TYR A 21 36.85 -3.27 -31.70
C TYR A 21 35.77 -2.84 -30.69
N TRP A 22 34.51 -3.09 -31.02
CA TRP A 22 33.41 -3.02 -30.07
C TRP A 22 33.51 -4.24 -29.15
N GLY A 23 34.07 -4.04 -27.96
CA GLY A 23 33.91 -4.99 -26.86
C GLY A 23 32.44 -5.04 -26.49
N GLY A 24 31.74 -6.07 -26.95
CA GLY A 24 30.37 -6.35 -26.55
C GLY A 24 30.34 -6.73 -25.07
N LEU A 25 30.03 -5.77 -24.21
CA LEU A 25 29.66 -6.04 -22.83
C LEU A 25 28.24 -6.63 -22.85
N LEU A 26 28.13 -7.95 -22.90
CA LEU A 26 26.90 -8.66 -22.61
C LEU A 26 26.58 -8.42 -21.13
N LEU A 27 25.77 -7.39 -20.85
CA LEU A 27 25.08 -7.25 -19.58
C LEU A 27 24.09 -8.41 -19.49
N LEU A 28 24.52 -9.50 -18.85
CA LEU A 28 23.60 -10.48 -18.28
C LEU A 28 22.71 -9.72 -17.30
N TRP A 29 21.52 -9.34 -17.76
CA TRP A 29 20.42 -9.02 -16.87
C TRP A 29 20.11 -10.31 -16.13
N ALA A 30 20.74 -10.49 -14.96
CA ALA A 30 20.19 -11.39 -13.97
C ALA A 30 18.79 -10.86 -13.68
N VAL A 31 17.77 -11.55 -14.21
CA VAL A 31 16.41 -11.37 -13.72
C VAL A 31 16.50 -11.78 -12.26
N ALA A 32 16.51 -10.79 -11.36
CA ALA A 32 16.38 -11.05 -9.95
C ALA A 32 15.07 -11.82 -9.80
N GLU A 33 15.18 -13.11 -9.50
CA GLU A 33 14.05 -13.94 -9.18
C GLU A 33 13.41 -13.30 -7.94
N THR A 34 12.34 -12.54 -8.16
CA THR A 34 11.55 -11.92 -7.09
C THR A 34 10.99 -13.05 -6.25
N ARG A 35 11.70 -13.41 -5.18
CA ARG A 35 11.16 -14.27 -4.15
C ARG A 35 9.88 -13.59 -3.65
N ALA A 36 8.83 -14.39 -3.53
CA ALA A 36 7.63 -13.97 -2.85
C ALA A 36 8.02 -13.53 -1.43
N ASP A 37 7.85 -12.24 -1.14
CA ASP A 37 8.11 -11.69 0.18
C ASP A 37 6.82 -11.86 1.01
N ILE A 38 6.81 -12.87 1.87
CA ILE A 38 5.73 -13.06 2.84
C ILE A 38 5.98 -12.13 4.01
N HIS A 39 5.09 -11.14 4.18
CA HIS A 39 5.11 -10.20 5.27
C HIS A 39 4.21 -10.69 6.40
N TYR A 40 4.80 -11.10 7.52
CA TYR A 40 4.06 -11.47 8.73
C TYR A 40 3.88 -10.27 9.65
N ALA A 41 2.72 -10.18 10.29
CA ALA A 41 2.50 -9.22 11.36
C ALA A 41 1.48 -9.73 12.38
N THR A 42 1.59 -9.17 13.58
CA THR A 42 0.69 -9.42 14.71
C THR A 42 0.36 -8.10 15.40
N VAL A 43 -0.93 -7.92 15.71
CA VAL A 43 -1.51 -6.80 16.43
C VAL A 43 -1.86 -7.23 17.86
N TYR A 44 -1.56 -6.36 18.81
CA TYR A 44 -1.89 -6.49 20.22
C TYR A 44 -2.73 -5.29 20.65
N TRP A 45 -3.86 -5.54 21.30
CA TRP A 45 -4.66 -4.57 22.00
C TRP A 45 -4.09 -4.36 23.39
N LEU A 46 -3.68 -3.11 23.68
CA LEU A 46 -3.15 -2.69 24.97
C LEU A 46 -4.27 -1.99 25.75
N GLU A 47 -5.03 -2.75 26.53
CA GLU A 47 -6.23 -2.25 27.22
C GLU A 47 -5.96 -1.02 28.12
N ALA A 48 -4.84 -1.04 28.86
CA ALA A 48 -4.46 0.05 29.77
C ALA A 48 -4.21 1.39 29.03
N GLU A 49 -3.68 1.31 27.80
CA GLU A 49 -3.36 2.47 26.97
C GLU A 49 -4.49 2.83 26.00
N LYS A 50 -5.48 1.94 25.86
CA LYS A 50 -6.49 1.97 24.80
C LYS A 50 -5.87 2.13 23.42
N SER A 51 -4.79 1.40 23.17
CA SER A 51 -3.97 1.54 21.96
C SER A 51 -3.72 0.18 21.30
N PHE A 52 -3.39 0.21 20.01
CA PHE A 52 -2.97 -0.98 19.27
C PHE A 52 -1.47 -0.91 19.00
N GLN A 53 -0.76 -2.00 19.30
CA GLN A 53 0.64 -2.20 18.97
C GLN A 53 0.77 -3.24 17.88
N ILE A 54 1.66 -3.02 16.92
CA ILE A 54 1.97 -3.99 15.85
C ILE A 54 3.42 -4.45 15.92
N LYS A 55 3.66 -5.73 15.62
CA LYS A 55 4.99 -6.33 15.50
C LYS A 55 5.07 -7.12 14.19
N ALA A 56 6.20 -7.02 13.49
CA ALA A 56 6.46 -7.72 12.23
C ALA A 56 6.88 -9.19 12.45
N VAL A 57 6.07 -9.94 13.21
CA VAL A 57 6.26 -11.36 13.51
C VAL A 57 4.90 -12.06 13.47
N LEU A 58 4.90 -13.38 13.29
CA LEU A 58 3.70 -14.20 13.46
C LEU A 58 3.65 -14.75 14.89
N ASP A 59 2.81 -14.15 15.74
CA ASP A 59 2.58 -14.61 17.11
C ASP A 59 1.09 -14.93 17.29
N LYS A 60 0.80 -16.22 17.49
CA LYS A 60 -0.57 -16.72 17.64
C LYS A 60 -1.25 -16.26 18.93
N ASN A 61 -0.49 -15.71 19.87
CA ASN A 61 -1.03 -15.17 21.12
C ASN A 61 -1.60 -13.75 20.97
N GLY A 62 -1.33 -13.05 19.86
CA GLY A 62 -1.85 -11.72 19.60
C GLY A 62 -3.32 -11.70 19.21
N ASP A 63 -3.92 -10.50 19.25
CA ASP A 63 -5.35 -10.29 19.02
C ASP A 63 -5.77 -10.41 17.57
N ALA A 64 -4.87 -10.04 16.66
CA ALA A 64 -4.96 -10.36 15.25
C ALA A 64 -3.57 -10.68 14.71
N TYR A 65 -3.42 -11.78 13.99
CA TYR A 65 -2.16 -12.17 13.38
C TYR A 65 -2.39 -12.77 11.99
N GLY A 66 -1.37 -12.73 11.17
CA GLY A 66 -1.53 -13.13 9.78
C GLY A 66 -0.33 -12.78 8.92
N TYR A 67 -0.55 -12.82 7.61
CA TYR A 67 0.44 -12.45 6.64
C TYR A 67 -0.17 -11.91 5.35
N TYR A 68 0.64 -11.15 4.63
CA TYR A 68 0.42 -10.84 3.24
C TYR A 68 1.55 -11.42 2.40
N ASN A 69 1.20 -12.32 1.49
CA ASN A 69 2.10 -12.92 0.52
C ASN A 69 2.00 -12.13 -0.79
N ASP A 70 3.01 -11.30 -1.08
CA ASP A 70 3.04 -10.48 -2.29
C ASP A 70 3.56 -11.28 -3.48
N THR A 71 2.64 -12.00 -4.13
CA THR A 71 2.89 -12.77 -5.35
C THR A 71 2.24 -12.15 -6.58
N ILE A 72 1.91 -10.85 -6.55
CA ILE A 72 1.18 -10.20 -7.65
C ILE A 72 1.98 -10.27 -8.96
N GLN A 73 3.29 -10.05 -8.92
CA GLN A 73 4.13 -10.04 -10.12
C GLN A 73 4.32 -11.43 -10.74
N SER A 74 4.26 -12.50 -9.94
CA SER A 74 4.50 -13.87 -10.40
C SER A 74 3.22 -14.65 -10.71
N THR A 75 2.12 -14.38 -9.98
CA THR A 75 0.86 -15.14 -10.07
C THR A 75 -0.34 -14.30 -10.49
N GLY A 76 -0.22 -12.97 -10.42
CA GLY A 76 -1.36 -12.05 -10.55
C GLY A 76 -2.16 -11.84 -9.27
N TRP A 77 -1.81 -12.53 -8.18
CA TRP A 77 -2.55 -12.48 -6.90
C TRP A 77 -1.64 -12.13 -5.73
N GLY A 78 -2.12 -11.26 -4.85
CA GLY A 78 -1.60 -11.12 -3.49
C GLY A 78 -2.51 -11.88 -2.53
N ILE A 79 -1.95 -12.65 -1.61
CA ILE A 79 -2.72 -13.51 -0.70
C ILE A 79 -2.63 -12.94 0.71
N LEU A 80 -3.76 -12.54 1.27
CA LEU A 80 -3.89 -12.06 2.64
C LEU A 80 -4.60 -13.13 3.48
N GLU A 81 -4.03 -13.49 4.63
CA GLU A 81 -4.68 -14.31 5.65
C GLU A 81 -4.63 -13.58 6.98
N ILE A 82 -5.79 -13.46 7.64
CA ILE A 82 -5.93 -12.84 8.96
C ILE A 82 -6.70 -13.79 9.88
N LYS A 83 -6.18 -13.95 11.11
CA LYS A 83 -6.86 -14.60 12.22
C LYS A 83 -6.93 -13.61 13.37
N ALA A 84 -8.15 -13.27 13.79
CA ALA A 84 -8.40 -12.34 14.90
C ALA A 84 -9.29 -12.97 15.96
N GLY A 85 -9.06 -12.63 17.24
CA GLY A 85 -9.80 -13.17 18.38
C GLY A 85 -9.38 -14.57 18.85
N TYR A 86 -8.28 -15.11 18.31
CA TYR A 86 -7.74 -16.42 18.69
C TYR A 86 -6.54 -16.34 19.65
N GLY A 87 -6.25 -15.14 20.15
CA GLY A 87 -5.17 -14.89 21.10
C GLY A 87 -5.54 -15.26 22.54
N ASN A 88 -4.70 -14.86 23.48
CA ASN A 88 -4.85 -15.25 24.89
C ASN A 88 -5.84 -14.38 25.68
N GLN A 89 -6.15 -13.17 25.19
CA GLN A 89 -7.05 -12.26 25.89
C GLN A 89 -8.46 -12.26 25.26
N PRO A 90 -9.52 -12.32 26.08
CA PRO A 90 -10.87 -12.10 25.58
C PRO A 90 -11.04 -10.62 25.25
N ILE A 91 -11.41 -10.32 24.00
CA ILE A 91 -11.66 -8.97 23.52
C ILE A 91 -13.10 -8.85 23.03
N SER A 92 -13.66 -7.63 23.06
CA SER A 92 -14.99 -7.40 22.50
C SER A 92 -14.97 -7.56 20.98
N ASN A 93 -16.14 -7.83 20.39
CA ASN A 93 -16.27 -7.94 18.94
C ASN A 93 -15.81 -6.67 18.22
N GLU A 94 -16.06 -5.50 18.80
CA GLU A 94 -15.60 -4.22 18.26
C GLU A 94 -14.07 -4.15 18.21
N ILE A 95 -13.38 -4.48 19.32
CA ILE A 95 -11.91 -4.50 19.37
C ILE A 95 -11.35 -5.53 18.40
N LEU A 96 -11.97 -6.71 18.31
CA LEU A 96 -11.59 -7.79 17.39
C LEU A 96 -11.66 -7.32 15.93
N MET A 97 -12.78 -6.72 15.54
CA MET A 97 -12.98 -6.26 14.16
C MET A 97 -12.05 -5.09 13.83
N TYR A 98 -11.81 -4.19 14.78
CA TYR A 98 -10.80 -3.14 14.64
C TYR A 98 -9.39 -3.73 14.45
N ALA A 99 -8.99 -4.71 15.27
CA ALA A 99 -7.69 -5.36 15.20
C ALA A 99 -7.48 -6.06 13.85
N ALA A 100 -8.51 -6.74 13.34
CA ALA A 100 -8.49 -7.37 12.02
C ALA A 100 -8.26 -6.34 10.91
N GLY A 101 -9.02 -5.24 10.93
CA GLY A 101 -8.83 -4.14 10.00
C GLY A 101 -7.44 -3.51 10.11
N PHE A 102 -6.97 -3.24 11.33
CA PHE A 102 -5.65 -2.66 11.59
C PHE A 102 -4.54 -3.52 10.99
N LEU A 103 -4.59 -4.83 11.20
CA LEU A 103 -3.61 -5.75 10.63
C LEU A 103 -3.64 -5.75 9.09
N GLU A 104 -4.83 -5.82 8.48
CA GLU A 104 -4.99 -5.73 7.02
C GLU A 104 -4.38 -4.43 6.50
N GLY A 105 -4.80 -3.31 7.08
CA GLY A 105 -4.41 -1.97 6.63
C GLY A 105 -2.90 -1.76 6.71
N TYR A 106 -2.25 -2.33 7.72
CA TYR A 106 -0.79 -2.30 7.85
C TYR A 106 -0.11 -3.16 6.79
N LEU A 107 -0.56 -4.41 6.61
CA LEU A 107 0.07 -5.37 5.70
C LEU A 107 -0.09 -4.96 4.22
N THR A 108 -1.22 -4.36 3.84
CA THR A 108 -1.54 -4.05 2.44
C THR A 108 -1.40 -2.58 2.07
N ALA A 109 -0.91 -1.72 2.97
CA ALA A 109 -0.87 -0.26 2.79
C ALA A 109 -0.28 0.21 1.45
N SER A 110 0.82 -0.41 1.00
CA SER A 110 1.46 -0.07 -0.28
C SER A 110 0.52 -0.34 -1.45
N HIS A 111 -0.05 -1.55 -1.53
CA HIS A 111 -0.98 -1.95 -2.59
C HIS A 111 -2.30 -1.18 -2.53
N MET A 112 -2.78 -0.80 -1.34
CA MET A 112 -3.94 0.10 -1.21
C MET A 112 -3.66 1.47 -1.87
N SER A 113 -2.45 2.01 -1.70
CA SER A 113 -2.03 3.26 -2.34
C SER A 113 -1.98 3.11 -3.86
N ASP A 114 -1.41 2.03 -4.37
CA ASP A 114 -1.29 1.78 -5.81
C ASP A 114 -2.66 1.57 -6.44
N HIS A 115 -3.52 0.78 -5.79
CA HIS A 115 -4.89 0.54 -6.22
C HIS A 115 -5.68 1.85 -6.32
N PHE A 116 -5.56 2.73 -5.31
CA PHE A 116 -6.18 4.04 -5.35
C PHE A 116 -5.64 4.92 -6.49
N ALA A 117 -4.32 4.99 -6.66
CA ALA A 117 -3.69 5.77 -7.73
C ALA A 117 -4.12 5.31 -9.13
N ASN A 118 -4.35 4.01 -9.30
CA ASN A 118 -4.76 3.41 -10.57
C ASN A 118 -6.25 3.65 -10.87
N LEU A 119 -7.13 3.49 -9.88
CA LEU A 119 -8.58 3.59 -10.11
C LEU A 119 -9.13 5.01 -10.04
N PHE A 120 -8.55 5.88 -9.20
CA PHE A 120 -9.09 7.21 -8.97
C PHE A 120 -9.25 8.03 -10.26
N PRO A 121 -8.28 8.11 -11.19
CA PRO A 121 -8.43 8.83 -12.46
C PRO A 121 -9.43 8.19 -13.43
N LEU A 122 -9.71 6.89 -13.26
CA LEU A 122 -10.70 6.18 -14.06
C LEU A 122 -12.13 6.55 -13.63
N MET A 123 -12.36 6.76 -12.34
CA MET A 123 -13.68 7.07 -11.78
C MET A 123 -13.95 8.57 -11.67
N ILE A 124 -12.96 9.35 -11.25
CA ILE A 124 -13.10 10.78 -10.96
C ILE A 124 -12.49 11.59 -12.11
N LYS A 125 -13.34 12.09 -13.01
CA LYS A 125 -12.93 12.79 -14.23
C LYS A 125 -12.70 14.28 -14.06
N ASN A 126 -13.27 14.89 -13.04
CA ASN A 126 -13.11 16.32 -12.75
C ASN A 126 -13.42 16.63 -11.29
N VAL A 127 -12.99 17.83 -10.86
CA VAL A 127 -13.15 18.35 -9.50
C VAL A 127 -14.61 18.46 -9.04
N ILE A 128 -15.56 18.69 -9.95
CA ILE A 128 -16.99 18.79 -9.59
C ILE A 128 -17.52 17.42 -9.17
N ILE A 129 -17.19 16.37 -9.93
CA ILE A 129 -17.55 14.99 -9.58
C ILE A 129 -16.84 14.56 -8.31
N GLU A 130 -15.55 14.87 -8.17
CA GLU A 130 -14.79 14.60 -6.95
C GLU A 130 -15.48 15.19 -5.71
N GLN A 131 -15.86 16.46 -5.77
CA GLN A 131 -16.49 17.14 -4.66
C GLN A 131 -17.87 16.57 -4.32
N LYS A 132 -18.67 16.20 -5.32
CA LYS A 132 -19.98 15.56 -5.13
C LYS A 132 -19.85 14.17 -4.49
N VAL A 133 -18.88 13.38 -4.95
CA VAL A 133 -18.61 12.05 -4.37
C VAL A 133 -18.12 12.19 -2.93
N LYS A 134 -17.20 13.13 -2.65
CA LYS A 134 -16.74 13.46 -1.29
C LYS A 134 -17.91 13.81 -0.36
N ASP A 135 -18.77 14.73 -0.78
CA ASP A 135 -19.93 15.18 0.00
C ASP A 135 -20.91 14.03 0.27
N PHE A 136 -21.21 13.21 -0.75
CA PHE A 136 -22.09 12.06 -0.60
C PHE A 136 -21.53 11.02 0.39
N ILE A 137 -20.27 10.63 0.22
CA ILE A 137 -19.62 9.63 1.08
C ILE A 137 -19.52 10.14 2.52
N GLN A 138 -19.20 11.43 2.72
CA GLN A 138 -19.18 12.01 4.07
C GLN A 138 -20.55 11.94 4.75
N LYS A 139 -21.62 12.39 4.07
CA LYS A 139 -22.99 12.35 4.61
C LYS A 139 -23.45 10.91 4.89
N GLN A 140 -23.07 9.97 4.04
CA GLN A 140 -23.43 8.56 4.20
C GLN A 140 -22.70 7.92 5.40
N ASP A 141 -21.42 8.21 5.61
CA ASP A 141 -20.68 7.76 6.80
C ASP A 141 -21.27 8.36 8.08
N GLU A 142 -21.52 9.68 8.10
CA GLU A 142 -22.15 10.37 9.23
C GLU A 142 -23.52 9.76 9.58
N TRP A 143 -24.38 9.55 8.58
CA TRP A 143 -25.68 8.91 8.77
C TRP A 143 -25.54 7.49 9.30
N THR A 144 -24.64 6.69 8.76
CA THR A 144 -24.42 5.29 9.17
C THR A 144 -23.99 5.22 10.63
N ARG A 145 -23.02 6.06 11.04
CA ARG A 145 -22.56 6.14 12.43
C ARG A 145 -23.67 6.60 13.38
N GLN A 146 -24.53 7.52 12.95
CA GLN A 146 -25.71 7.92 13.74
C GLN A 146 -26.69 6.76 13.92
N GLN A 147 -26.97 5.98 12.87
CA GLN A 147 -27.85 4.83 12.98
C GLN A 147 -27.29 3.74 13.90
N ILE A 148 -25.99 3.43 13.80
CA ILE A 148 -25.31 2.49 14.70
C ILE A 148 -25.43 2.97 16.16
N LYS A 149 -25.19 4.26 16.40
CA LYS A 149 -25.26 4.84 17.74
C LYS A 149 -26.66 4.80 18.35
N ASN A 150 -27.69 5.04 17.54
CA ASN A 150 -29.07 5.18 18.00
C ASN A 150 -29.79 3.82 18.13
N ASN A 151 -29.31 2.78 17.47
CA ASN A 151 -29.96 1.47 17.41
C ASN A 151 -29.05 0.34 17.94
N LYS A 152 -28.41 0.53 19.10
CA LYS A 152 -27.38 -0.42 19.60
C LYS A 152 -27.89 -1.83 19.88
N ASP A 153 -29.16 -1.96 20.27
CA ASP A 153 -29.77 -3.25 20.61
C ASP A 153 -30.24 -4.00 19.37
N ASP A 154 -30.38 -3.30 18.23
CA ASP A 154 -30.77 -3.89 16.96
C ASP A 154 -29.62 -4.74 16.38
N PRO A 155 -29.83 -6.06 16.11
CA PRO A 155 -28.78 -6.93 15.62
C PRO A 155 -28.20 -6.52 14.25
N PHE A 156 -29.00 -5.89 13.39
CA PHE A 156 -28.53 -5.41 12.09
C PHE A 156 -27.56 -4.23 12.29
N TRP A 157 -27.95 -3.24 13.07
CA TRP A 157 -27.10 -2.07 13.34
C TRP A 157 -25.86 -2.39 14.16
N ARG A 158 -25.94 -3.39 15.05
CA ARG A 158 -24.76 -3.93 15.75
C ARG A 158 -23.73 -4.51 14.76
N ASN A 159 -24.16 -5.34 13.81
CA ASN A 159 -23.26 -5.92 12.81
C ASN A 159 -22.76 -4.89 11.79
N ALA A 160 -23.60 -3.92 11.40
CA ALA A 160 -23.13 -2.78 10.60
C ALA A 160 -22.03 -2.01 11.34
N GLY A 161 -22.16 -1.86 12.67
CA GLY A 161 -21.13 -1.33 13.54
C GLY A 161 -19.80 -2.07 13.45
N TYR A 162 -19.83 -3.40 13.45
CA TYR A 162 -18.62 -4.23 13.29
C TYR A 162 -17.90 -3.99 11.96
N VAL A 163 -18.64 -3.86 10.86
CA VAL A 163 -18.06 -3.55 9.55
C VAL A 163 -17.41 -2.17 9.54
N ILE A 164 -18.07 -1.16 10.11
CA ILE A 164 -17.51 0.20 10.21
C ILE A 164 -16.26 0.22 11.09
N VAL A 165 -16.28 -0.49 12.22
CA VAL A 165 -15.10 -0.56 13.12
C VAL A 165 -13.93 -1.29 12.46
N GLN A 166 -14.15 -2.31 11.64
CA GLN A 166 -13.10 -2.92 10.83
C GLN A 166 -12.53 -1.93 9.80
N LEU A 167 -13.38 -1.11 9.18
CA LEU A 167 -12.95 -0.05 8.27
C LEU A 167 -12.10 1.01 8.99
N ASP A 168 -12.48 1.36 10.23
CA ASP A 168 -11.72 2.27 11.11
C ASP A 168 -10.33 1.68 11.43
N GLY A 169 -10.27 0.38 11.74
CA GLY A 169 -9.03 -0.37 11.87
C GLY A 169 -8.17 -0.31 10.62
N LEU A 170 -8.75 -0.61 9.45
CA LEU A 170 -8.07 -0.59 8.14
C LEU A 170 -7.36 0.74 7.87
N TYR A 171 -8.05 1.85 8.12
CA TYR A 171 -7.46 3.17 7.98
C TYR A 171 -6.28 3.37 8.95
N MET A 172 -6.45 3.00 10.21
CA MET A 172 -5.43 3.22 11.25
C MET A 172 -4.20 2.31 11.09
N GLY A 173 -4.39 1.09 10.59
CA GLY A 173 -3.29 0.21 10.18
C GLY A 173 -2.43 0.81 9.07
N ASN A 174 -3.09 1.41 8.06
CA ASN A 174 -2.41 2.11 6.98
C ASN A 174 -1.64 3.34 7.50
N VAL A 175 -2.24 4.11 8.41
CA VAL A 175 -1.57 5.24 9.09
C VAL A 175 -0.31 4.78 9.82
N GLU A 176 -0.38 3.70 10.58
CA GLU A 176 0.76 3.18 11.32
C GLU A 176 1.87 2.67 10.38
N TRP A 177 1.52 1.98 9.30
CA TRP A 177 2.49 1.61 8.26
C TRP A 177 3.18 2.85 7.66
N ALA A 178 2.41 3.87 7.27
CA ALA A 178 2.93 5.08 6.67
C ALA A 178 3.90 5.81 7.61
N LYS A 179 3.56 5.89 8.91
CA LYS A 179 4.42 6.44 9.96
C LYS A 179 5.76 5.69 10.05
N GLN A 180 5.75 4.36 10.04
CA GLN A 180 6.97 3.54 10.09
C GLN A 180 7.84 3.72 8.84
N GLN A 181 7.21 3.89 7.67
CA GLN A 181 7.91 4.17 6.41
C GLN A 181 8.34 5.63 6.24
N LYS A 182 8.05 6.51 7.22
CA LYS A 182 8.24 7.97 7.11
C LYS A 182 7.56 8.57 5.88
N ARG A 183 6.39 8.03 5.51
CA ARG A 183 5.56 8.46 4.40
C ARG A 183 4.29 9.15 4.91
N THR A 184 3.71 10.03 4.11
CA THR A 184 2.36 10.50 4.33
C THR A 184 1.37 9.47 3.80
N VAL A 185 0.26 9.26 4.51
CA VAL A 185 -0.86 8.48 3.98
C VAL A 185 -1.36 9.22 2.75
N ARG A 186 -1.22 8.62 1.56
CA ARG A 186 -1.80 9.20 0.35
C ARG A 186 -3.32 9.27 0.56
N SER A 187 -3.88 10.47 0.42
CA SER A 187 -5.29 10.71 0.64
C SER A 187 -6.12 9.78 -0.25
N ASN A 188 -6.68 8.75 0.36
CA ASN A 188 -7.63 7.84 -0.27
C ASN A 188 -9.06 8.18 0.21
N MET A 189 -10.08 7.50 -0.34
CA MET A 189 -11.47 7.75 0.04
C MET A 189 -11.72 7.55 1.54
N LEU A 190 -11.00 6.63 2.18
CA LEU A 190 -11.06 6.41 3.63
C LEU A 190 -10.59 7.66 4.39
N SER A 191 -9.49 8.29 3.98
CA SER A 191 -9.02 9.53 4.62
C SER A 191 -10.03 10.69 4.59
N LEU A 192 -11.03 10.64 3.69
CA LEU A 192 -12.09 11.65 3.57
C LEU A 192 -13.23 11.43 4.56
N THR A 193 -13.57 10.18 4.92
CA THR A 193 -14.55 9.87 5.97
C THR A 193 -13.94 10.05 7.36
N PHE A 194 -12.67 9.69 7.55
CA PHE A 194 -12.01 9.71 8.87
C PHE A 194 -11.61 11.09 9.39
N ARG A 195 -11.73 12.16 8.58
CA ARG A 195 -11.16 13.48 8.92
C ARG A 195 -11.94 14.26 9.98
N LYS A 196 -13.09 13.77 10.47
CA LYS A 196 -13.82 14.41 11.56
C LYS A 196 -14.41 13.38 12.53
N GLY A 197 -13.74 13.24 13.67
CA GLY A 197 -14.38 12.97 14.96
C GLY A 197 -15.10 11.63 15.10
N ASN A 198 -14.36 10.59 15.48
CA ASN A 198 -14.63 9.82 16.69
C ASN A 198 -13.46 8.86 16.89
N ARG A 199 -12.58 9.23 17.81
CA ARG A 199 -11.61 8.29 18.39
C ARG A 199 -12.44 7.36 19.29
N VAL A 200 -12.34 6.05 19.06
CA VAL A 200 -12.83 5.02 19.97
C VAL A 200 -12.20 5.24 21.35
#